data_AF-A0A2M9Y150-F1
#
_entry.id   AF-A0A2M9Y150-F1
#
_cell.length_a   1.000
_cell.length_b   1.000
_cell.length_c   1.000
_cell.angle_alpha   90.00
_cell.angle_beta   90.00
_cell.angle_gamma   90.00
#
_symmetry.space_group_name_H-M   'P 1'
#
loop_
_entity.id
_entity.type
_entity.pdbx_description
1 polymer ?
#
loop_
_entity_poly.entity_id
_entity_poly.type
_entity_poly.pdbx_seq_one_letter_code
_entity_poly.pdbx_strand_id
1 'polypeptide(L)'
;MKVTVAHLYKKLEELDRDVVELKKLTDRLASDREYSPILKETFLSEMNKLEDQKSEILKLNVSRSEPLAKQSVNFPEKSVSTPPPNSEPKKPEKPVRKY
;
A
#
# COMPACT_ATOMS: atom_id res chain seq x y z
N MET A 1 -11.65 5.31 2.72
CA MET A 1 -11.20 5.41 4.13
C MET A 1 -10.95 6.87 4.48
N LYS A 2 -11.01 7.26 5.76
CA LYS A 2 -10.56 8.59 6.22
C LYS A 2 -9.12 8.46 6.76
N VAL A 3 -8.15 9.03 6.04
CA VAL A 3 -6.76 9.10 6.51
C VAL A 3 -6.67 10.23 7.55
N THR A 4 -6.06 9.99 8.71
CA THR A 4 -5.81 11.05 9.70
C THR A 4 -4.35 11.52 9.64
N VAL A 5 -4.08 12.73 10.12
CA VAL A 5 -2.74 13.32 10.16
C VAL A 5 -1.73 12.40 10.88
N ALA A 6 -2.14 11.68 11.93
CA ALA A 6 -1.28 10.71 12.61
C ALA A 6 -0.86 9.52 11.72
N HIS A 7 -1.73 9.08 10.80
CA HIS A 7 -1.37 8.03 9.83
C HIS A 7 -0.37 8.55 8.79
N LEU A 8 -0.46 9.83 8.40
CA LEU A 8 0.53 10.46 7.51
C LEU A 8 1.90 10.55 8.19
N TYR A 9 1.97 10.98 9.46
CA TYR A 9 3.23 10.99 10.21
C TYR A 9 3.83 9.59 10.41
N LYS A 10 3.02 8.58 10.74
CA LYS A 10 3.49 7.19 10.83
C LYS A 10 4.06 6.69 9.50
N LYS A 11 3.38 7.01 8.38
CA LYS A 11 3.86 6.65 7.04
C LYS A 11 5.15 7.39 6.66
N LEU A 12 5.30 8.67 7.02
CA LEU A 12 6.54 9.41 6.82
C LEU A 12 7.73 8.77 7.59
N GLU A 13 7.50 8.35 8.83
CA GLU A 13 8.51 7.64 9.63
C GLU A 13 8.87 6.27 9.05
N GLU A 14 7.89 5.54 8.50
CA GLU A 14 8.11 4.27 7.78
C GLU A 14 8.97 4.49 6.53
N LEU A 15 8.63 5.47 5.68
CA LEU A 15 9.42 5.82 4.48
C LEU A 15 10.87 6.21 4.84
N ASP A 16 11.07 6.99 5.91
CA ASP A 16 12.42 7.40 6.34
C ASP A 16 13.26 6.23 6.88
N ARG A 17 12.65 5.21 7.49
CA ARG A 17 13.35 3.97 7.85
C ARG A 17 13.72 3.17 6.59
N ASP A 18 12.77 2.98 5.68
CA ASP A 18 12.95 2.17 4.47
C ASP A 18 14.08 2.71 3.58
N VAL A 19 14.15 4.04 3.38
CA VAL A 19 15.26 4.70 2.65
C VAL A 19 16.62 4.43 3.31
N VAL A 20 16.70 4.48 4.64
CA VAL A 20 17.94 4.22 5.38
C VAL A 20 18.34 2.74 5.31
N GLU A 21 17.39 1.81 5.27
CA GLU A 21 17.66 0.38 5.12
C GLU A 21 18.09 0.02 3.69
N LEU A 22 17.39 0.53 2.66
CA LEU A 22 17.78 0.40 1.25
C LEU A 22 19.20 0.93 1.00
N LYS A 23 19.57 2.06 1.60
CA LYS A 23 20.93 2.59 1.52
C LYS A 23 21.96 1.61 2.11
N LYS A 24 21.72 1.08 3.31
CA LYS A 24 22.60 0.07 3.94
C LYS A 24 22.75 -1.20 3.11
N LEU A 25 21.67 -1.64 2.43
CA LEU A 25 21.71 -2.79 1.52
C LEU A 25 22.54 -2.50 0.26
N THR A 26 22.39 -1.30 -0.29
CA THR A 26 23.14 -0.80 -1.46
C THR A 26 24.65 -0.69 -1.17
N ASP A 27 25.01 -0.11 -0.02
CA ASP A 27 26.40 0.08 0.42
C ASP A 27 27.11 -1.27 0.69
N ARG A 28 26.37 -2.28 1.18
CA ARG A 28 26.90 -3.63 1.45
C ARG A 28 26.95 -4.52 0.21
N LEU A 29 26.49 -4.06 -0.95
CA LEU A 29 26.41 -4.90 -2.15
C LEU A 29 27.76 -5.01 -2.87
N ALA A 30 28.34 -6.20 -2.80
CA ALA A 30 29.60 -6.54 -3.46
C ALA A 30 29.52 -6.31 -4.98
N SER A 31 30.38 -5.43 -5.50
CA SER A 31 30.36 -5.02 -6.91
C SER A 31 30.88 -6.08 -7.90
N ASP A 32 31.48 -7.16 -7.40
CA ASP A 32 32.12 -8.25 -8.16
C ASP A 32 31.14 -9.39 -8.54
N ARG A 33 29.83 -9.11 -8.59
CA ARG A 33 28.80 -10.07 -9.01
C ARG A 33 27.99 -9.47 -10.15
N GLU A 34 27.72 -10.27 -11.18
CA GLU A 34 27.05 -9.84 -12.41
C GLU A 34 25.69 -9.17 -12.19
N TYR A 35 24.93 -9.59 -11.18
CA TYR A 35 23.63 -8.99 -10.83
C TYR A 35 23.72 -7.71 -10.00
N SER A 36 24.88 -7.37 -9.43
CA SER A 36 25.03 -6.22 -8.53
C SER A 36 24.80 -4.85 -9.18
N PRO A 37 25.16 -4.58 -10.45
CA PRO A 37 24.82 -3.32 -11.11
C PRO A 37 23.30 -3.12 -11.22
N ILE A 38 22.58 -4.15 -11.69
CA ILE A 38 21.12 -4.13 -11.82
C ILE A 38 20.47 -3.93 -10.45
N LEU A 39 20.93 -4.65 -9.44
CA LEU A 39 20.34 -4.56 -8.10
C LEU A 39 20.57 -3.18 -7.46
N LYS A 40 21.76 -2.57 -7.66
CA LYS A 40 22.02 -1.16 -7.26
C LYS A 40 21.08 -0.20 -7.96
N GLU A 41 20.88 -0.35 -9.27
CA GLU A 41 19.92 0.48 -10.03
C GLU A 41 18.49 0.33 -9.48
N THR A 42 18.04 -0.90 -9.17
CA THR A 42 16.71 -1.11 -8.59
C THR A 42 16.57 -0.51 -7.19
N PHE A 43 17.60 -0.60 -6.33
CA PHE A 43 17.55 0.03 -5.00
C PHE A 43 17.57 1.55 -5.07
N LEU A 44 18.36 2.15 -5.98
CA LEU A 44 18.36 3.60 -6.22
C LEU A 44 17.00 4.08 -6.77
N SER A 45 16.40 3.32 -7.70
CA SER A 45 15.05 3.59 -8.20
C SER A 45 14.01 3.54 -7.08
N GLU A 46 14.08 2.55 -6.19
CA GLU A 46 13.15 2.44 -5.07
C GLU A 46 13.35 3.55 -4.04
N MET A 47 14.59 3.89 -3.69
CA MET A 47 14.88 5.05 -2.82
C MET A 47 14.28 6.35 -3.37
N ASN A 48 14.45 6.62 -4.67
CA ASN A 48 13.84 7.81 -5.30
C ASN A 48 12.31 7.78 -5.21
N LYS A 49 11.65 6.63 -5.41
CA LYS A 49 10.19 6.52 -5.25
C LYS A 49 9.73 6.81 -3.82
N LEU A 50 10.50 6.39 -2.81
CA LEU A 50 10.18 6.68 -1.41
C LEU A 50 10.35 8.17 -1.09
N GLU A 51 11.36 8.84 -1.66
CA GLU A 51 11.55 10.29 -1.58
C GLU A 51 10.43 11.08 -2.30
N ASP A 52 9.97 10.58 -3.45
CA ASP A 52 8.81 11.12 -4.17
C ASP A 52 7.51 10.96 -3.36
N GLN A 53 7.26 9.78 -2.78
CA GLN A 53 6.09 9.54 -1.90
C GLN A 53 6.13 10.42 -0.65
N LYS A 54 7.30 10.58 -0.03
CA LYS A 54 7.51 11.51 1.10
C LYS A 54 7.17 12.94 0.68
N SER A 55 7.65 13.36 -0.51
CA SER A 55 7.37 14.67 -1.08
C SER A 55 5.89 14.86 -1.41
N GLU A 56 5.19 13.84 -1.91
CA GLU A 56 3.76 13.87 -2.19
C GLU A 56 2.93 14.03 -0.90
N ILE A 57 3.26 13.26 0.15
CA ILE A 57 2.59 13.37 1.46
C ILE A 57 2.75 14.77 2.07
N LEU A 58 3.89 15.43 1.86
CA LEU A 58 4.14 16.81 2.33
C LEU A 58 3.51 17.86 1.41
N LYS A 59 3.40 17.60 0.09
CA LYS A 59 2.74 18.47 -0.91
C LYS A 59 1.21 18.42 -0.84
N LEU A 60 0.65 17.35 -0.24
CA LEU A 60 -0.76 17.23 0.14
C LEU A 60 -1.12 18.29 1.19
N ASN A 61 -1.22 19.53 0.71
CA ASN A 61 -1.87 20.63 1.41
C ASN A 61 -3.21 20.15 1.90
N VAL A 62 -3.53 20.45 3.16
CA VAL A 62 -4.80 20.10 3.78
C VAL A 62 -5.90 20.81 2.99
N SER A 63 -6.50 20.11 2.03
CA SER A 63 -7.72 20.53 1.33
C SER A 63 -8.78 20.74 2.40
N ARG A 64 -8.90 21.98 2.86
CA ARG A 64 -9.77 22.40 3.95
C ARG A 64 -11.18 22.02 3.54
N SER A 65 -11.71 20.98 4.16
CA SER A 65 -12.94 20.35 3.69
C SER A 65 -14.11 21.31 3.88
N GLU A 66 -14.50 22.01 2.81
CA GLU A 66 -15.83 22.60 2.75
C GLU A 66 -16.86 21.47 2.84
N PRO A 67 -17.89 21.60 3.69
CA PRO A 67 -18.91 20.59 3.85
C PRO A 67 -19.92 20.69 2.70
N LEU A 68 -19.53 20.26 1.50
CA LEU A 68 -20.48 20.23 0.37
C LEU A 68 -21.55 19.18 0.64
N ALA A 69 -22.74 19.68 0.96
CA ALA A 69 -23.90 18.86 1.26
C ALA A 69 -24.38 18.08 0.02
N LYS A 70 -24.83 16.86 0.27
CA LYS A 70 -25.88 16.12 -0.46
C LYS A 70 -26.09 16.50 -1.94
N GLN A 71 -25.61 15.65 -2.86
CA GLN A 71 -26.35 15.44 -4.10
C GLN A 71 -26.38 13.97 -4.48
N SER A 72 -27.57 13.38 -4.37
CA SER A 72 -27.91 12.08 -4.93
C SER A 72 -28.13 12.22 -6.43
N VAL A 73 -27.44 11.43 -7.24
CA VAL A 73 -27.82 11.22 -8.64
C VAL A 73 -27.94 9.72 -8.89
N ASN A 74 -29.18 9.32 -9.15
CA ASN A 74 -29.63 7.97 -9.45
C ASN A 74 -29.79 7.88 -10.98
N PHE A 75 -29.19 6.91 -11.68
CA PHE A 75 -29.49 6.57 -13.10
C PHE A 75 -28.92 5.16 -13.45
N PRO A 76 -29.42 4.46 -14.49
CA PRO A 76 -30.12 3.19 -14.24
C PRO A 76 -29.59 1.95 -15.00
N GLU A 77 -30.36 0.85 -14.88
CA GLU A 77 -30.11 -0.52 -15.33
C GLU A 77 -29.87 -0.77 -16.84
N LYS A 78 -29.05 -1.80 -17.14
CA LYS A 78 -29.39 -2.92 -18.06
C LYS A 78 -28.38 -4.07 -17.90
N SER A 79 -28.67 -5.10 -17.09
CA SER A 79 -29.10 -6.46 -17.53
C SER A 79 -28.23 -7.04 -18.67
N VAL A 80 -27.38 -8.07 -18.48
CA VAL A 80 -27.66 -9.54 -18.37
C VAL A 80 -26.27 -10.22 -18.17
N SER A 81 -26.02 -11.37 -17.51
CA SER A 81 -26.86 -12.53 -17.11
C SER A 81 -26.43 -13.17 -15.77
N THR A 82 -27.19 -14.19 -15.37
CA THR A 82 -26.97 -15.26 -14.37
C THR A 82 -26.52 -16.59 -15.03
N PRO A 83 -26.22 -17.71 -14.30
CA PRO A 83 -26.30 -17.97 -12.84
C PRO A 83 -25.10 -18.68 -12.14
N PRO A 84 -25.06 -18.69 -10.79
CA PRO A 84 -24.29 -19.62 -9.91
C PRO A 84 -25.16 -20.84 -9.50
N PRO A 85 -24.69 -21.87 -8.74
CA PRO A 85 -24.58 -21.76 -7.26
C PRO A 85 -23.52 -22.65 -6.55
N ASN A 86 -23.09 -22.25 -5.34
CA ASN A 86 -23.16 -23.02 -4.07
C ASN A 86 -22.33 -22.28 -3.01
N SER A 87 -22.96 -21.57 -2.05
CA SER A 87 -23.49 -22.11 -0.79
C SER A 87 -22.41 -22.45 0.26
N GLU A 88 -22.01 -21.45 1.03
CA GLU A 88 -21.82 -21.62 2.48
C GLU A 88 -23.08 -22.29 3.09
N PRO A 89 -23.00 -23.10 4.17
CA PRO A 89 -22.61 -22.54 5.48
C PRO A 89 -22.02 -23.51 6.55
N LYS A 90 -21.74 -22.90 7.72
CA LYS A 90 -21.58 -23.49 9.08
C LYS A 90 -20.22 -24.10 9.48
N LYS A 91 -19.54 -23.35 10.36
CA LYS A 91 -18.72 -23.88 11.48
C LYS A 91 -19.56 -24.90 12.29
N PRO A 92 -18.96 -25.93 12.92
CA PRO A 92 -18.36 -25.68 14.23
C PRO A 92 -17.06 -26.45 14.57
N GLU A 93 -16.47 -25.99 15.66
CA GLU A 93 -15.29 -26.44 16.40
C GLU A 93 -15.38 -27.86 17.02
N LYS A 94 -14.29 -28.64 16.98
CA LYS A 94 -13.79 -29.55 18.06
C LYS A 94 -12.45 -30.27 17.69
N PRO A 95 -11.71 -30.87 18.66
CA PRO A 95 -10.24 -30.89 18.63
C PRO A 95 -9.58 -32.16 18.07
N VAL A 96 -8.28 -32.00 17.77
CA VAL A 96 -7.36 -33.03 17.24
C VAL A 96 -7.18 -34.19 18.23
N ARG A 97 -7.41 -35.43 17.77
CA ARG A 97 -6.91 -36.65 18.43
C ARG A 97 -5.49 -36.98 17.96
N LYS A 98 -4.62 -37.31 18.91
CA LYS A 98 -3.36 -38.02 18.68
C LYS A 98 -3.57 -39.49 18.98
N TYR A 99 -2.98 -40.35 18.16
CA TYR A 99 -2.56 -41.71 18.47
C TYR A 99 -1.09 -41.81 18.05
#